data_AF-A0A1D8U1I9-F1
#
_entry.id   AF-A0A1D8U1I9-F1
#
_cell.length_a   1.000
_cell.length_b   1.000
_cell.length_c   1.000
_cell.angle_alpha   90.00
_cell.angle_beta   90.00
_cell.angle_gamma   90.00
#
_symmetry.space_group_name_H-M   'P 1'
#
loop_
_entity.id
_entity.type
_entity.pdbx_description
1 polymer ?
#
loop_
_entity_poly.entity_id
_entity_poly.type
_entity_poly.pdbx_seq_one_letter_code
_entity_poly.pdbx_strand_id
1 'polypeptide(L)'
;MNIKSAQEDHINWIKTRLEQTKRELTEAEANLVELKALVDQKRANVAYFQDKLDAELSSNDIAAENDDIAAEISSALRELEVNGNHLSEQATTNLSGNVGQVTFCDDELEEESFEENQRENQNHEEGQKRNPRDMLYPEFRGETLGKAVEIILDNFAAPVNREQIASRLFDAKSDHEQLRAKNSLSTELRRGAKEGRWRKVGRGLFASNSFQEEVTDEVNN
;
A
#
# COMPACT_ATOMS: atom_id res chain seq x y z
N MET A 1 -14.18 65.60 -25.46
CA MET A 1 -13.98 64.49 -24.49
C MET A 1 -13.39 65.09 -23.23
N ASN A 2 -14.04 64.93 -22.07
CA ASN A 2 -13.67 65.61 -20.83
C ASN A 2 -12.67 64.74 -20.04
N ILE A 3 -11.40 65.13 -20.05
CA ILE A 3 -10.26 64.37 -19.51
C ILE A 3 -10.43 64.06 -18.01
N LYS A 4 -11.14 64.93 -17.27
CA LYS A 4 -11.43 64.72 -15.84
C LYS A 4 -12.29 63.49 -15.56
N SER A 5 -13.28 63.22 -16.41
CA SER A 5 -14.18 62.05 -16.26
C SER A 5 -13.42 60.75 -16.44
N ALA A 6 -12.53 60.67 -17.42
CA ALA A 6 -11.72 59.46 -17.68
C ALA A 6 -10.72 59.17 -16.54
N GLN A 7 -10.20 60.20 -15.88
CA GLN A 7 -9.35 60.04 -14.71
C GLN A 7 -10.12 59.53 -13.49
N GLU A 8 -11.34 60.02 -13.26
CA GLU A 8 -12.22 59.54 -12.20
C GLU A 8 -12.61 58.06 -12.40
N ASP A 9 -12.94 57.66 -13.62
CA ASP A 9 -13.25 56.26 -13.95
C ASP A 9 -12.06 55.34 -13.69
N HIS A 10 -10.85 55.76 -14.09
CA HIS A 10 -9.63 54.99 -13.86
C HIS A 10 -9.30 54.86 -12.36
N ILE A 11 -9.46 55.94 -11.58
CA ILE A 11 -9.27 55.91 -10.13
C ILE A 11 -10.26 54.96 -9.46
N ASN A 12 -11.53 54.97 -9.89
CA ASN A 12 -12.53 54.06 -9.36
C ASN A 12 -12.22 52.61 -9.70
N TRP A 13 -11.78 52.33 -10.93
CA TRP A 13 -11.33 50.99 -11.32
C TRP A 13 -10.16 50.49 -10.45
N ILE A 14 -9.15 51.33 -10.20
CA ILE A 14 -8.02 50.99 -9.32
C ILE A 14 -8.52 50.65 -7.91
N LYS A 15 -9.43 51.45 -7.34
CA LYS A 15 -10.01 51.20 -6.02
C LYS A 15 -10.76 49.87 -5.97
N THR A 16 -11.61 49.60 -6.95
CA THR A 16 -12.34 48.32 -7.03
C THR A 16 -11.38 47.14 -7.14
N ARG A 17 -10.33 47.27 -7.96
CA ARG A 17 -9.31 46.22 -8.11
C ARG A 17 -8.53 45.98 -6.82
N LEU A 18 -8.16 47.05 -6.11
CA LEU A 18 -7.48 46.97 -4.82
C LEU A 18 -8.32 46.24 -3.78
N GLU A 19 -9.61 46.58 -3.66
CA GLU A 19 -10.51 45.91 -2.71
C GLU A 19 -10.74 44.44 -3.07
N GLN A 20 -10.83 44.13 -4.36
CA GLN A 20 -10.91 42.75 -4.82
C GLN A 20 -9.66 41.95 -4.44
N THR A 21 -8.47 42.46 -4.70
CA THR A 21 -7.22 41.78 -4.37
C THR A 21 -7.02 41.63 -2.86
N LYS A 22 -7.48 42.58 -2.04
CA LYS A 22 -7.48 42.42 -0.57
C LYS A 22 -8.33 41.25 -0.12
N ARG A 23 -9.54 41.07 -0.70
CA ARG A 23 -10.39 39.92 -0.37
C ARG A 23 -9.75 38.60 -0.77
N GLU A 24 -9.20 38.54 -1.99
CA GLU A 24 -8.48 37.37 -2.48
C GLU A 24 -7.29 37.01 -1.58
N LEU A 25 -6.57 38.01 -1.06
CA LEU A 25 -5.49 37.82 -0.10
C LEU A 25 -6.00 37.23 1.22
N THR A 26 -7.06 37.80 1.81
CA THR A 26 -7.63 37.29 3.07
C THR A 26 -8.16 35.87 2.93
N GLU A 27 -8.78 35.53 1.79
CA GLU A 27 -9.22 34.16 1.48
C GLU A 27 -8.04 33.20 1.37
N ALA A 28 -6.97 33.60 0.67
CA ALA A 28 -5.75 32.80 0.57
C ALA A 28 -5.08 32.58 1.93
N GLU A 29 -5.06 33.59 2.80
CA GLU A 29 -4.54 33.48 4.17
C GLU A 29 -5.37 32.51 5.01
N ALA A 30 -6.70 32.53 4.91
CA ALA A 30 -7.59 31.60 5.60
C ALA A 30 -7.35 30.15 5.13
N ASN A 31 -7.28 29.93 3.82
CA ASN A 31 -6.99 28.62 3.23
C ASN A 31 -5.62 28.08 3.70
N LEU A 32 -4.62 28.95 3.84
CA LEU A 32 -3.30 28.57 4.33
C LEU A 32 -3.32 28.11 5.80
N VAL A 33 -4.14 28.74 6.64
CA VAL A 33 -4.34 28.31 8.04
C VAL A 33 -4.98 26.92 8.10
N GLU A 34 -6.01 26.67 7.30
CA GLU A 34 -6.67 25.37 7.23
C GLU A 34 -5.70 24.27 6.74
N LEU A 35 -4.92 24.58 5.70
CA LEU A 35 -3.94 23.65 5.15
C LEU A 35 -2.82 23.32 6.16
N LYS A 36 -2.39 24.30 6.96
CA LYS A 36 -1.45 24.06 8.07
C LYS A 36 -2.02 23.10 9.10
N ALA A 37 -3.28 23.29 9.51
CA ALA A 37 -3.93 22.39 10.46
C ALA A 37 -4.01 20.95 9.93
N LEU A 38 -4.33 20.78 8.64
CA LEU A 38 -4.34 19.47 8.00
C LEU A 38 -2.95 18.82 7.97
N VAL A 39 -1.91 19.59 7.66
CA VAL A 39 -0.52 19.09 7.69
C VAL A 39 -0.12 18.61 9.08
N ASP A 40 -0.45 19.37 10.12
CA ASP A 40 -0.13 18.99 11.50
C ASP A 40 -0.91 17.74 11.92
N GLN A 41 -2.18 17.60 11.51
CA GLN A 41 -2.94 16.37 11.70
C GLN A 41 -2.27 15.17 11.01
N LYS A 42 -1.84 15.30 9.75
CA LYS A 42 -1.17 14.21 9.03
C LYS A 42 0.17 13.84 9.67
N ARG A 43 0.92 14.82 10.18
CA ARG A 43 2.15 14.57 10.96
C ARG A 43 1.87 13.76 12.23
N ALA A 44 0.81 14.10 12.96
CA ALA A 44 0.41 13.34 14.15
C ALA A 44 0.04 11.89 13.79
N ASN A 45 -0.68 11.68 12.69
CA ASN A 45 -1.01 10.32 12.24
C ASN A 45 0.24 9.51 11.85
N VAL A 46 1.21 10.13 11.17
CA VAL A 46 2.48 9.47 10.82
C VAL A 46 3.21 9.05 12.09
N ALA A 47 3.32 9.94 13.09
CA ALA A 47 3.96 9.60 14.37
C ALA A 47 3.25 8.41 15.05
N TYR A 48 1.92 8.42 15.12
CA TYR A 48 1.14 7.32 15.70
C TYR A 48 1.41 5.97 15.00
N PHE A 49 1.41 5.95 13.67
CA PHE A 49 1.66 4.70 12.94
C PHE A 49 3.11 4.24 13.05
N GLN A 50 4.06 5.16 13.15
CA GLN A 50 5.46 4.83 13.41
C GLN A 50 5.61 4.18 14.78
N ASP A 51 5.06 4.79 15.84
CA ASP A 51 5.10 4.25 17.19
C ASP A 51 4.46 2.85 17.27
N LYS A 52 3.33 2.67 16.57
CA LYS A 52 2.65 1.37 16.51
C LYS A 52 3.51 0.32 15.79
N LEU A 53 4.15 0.68 14.68
CA LEU A 53 5.04 -0.23 13.96
C LEU A 53 6.24 -0.62 14.81
N ASP A 54 6.86 0.34 15.50
CA ASP A 54 8.01 0.08 16.37
C ASP A 54 7.63 -0.83 17.54
N ALA A 55 6.43 -0.67 18.11
CA ALA A 55 5.91 -1.55 19.17
C ALA A 55 5.67 -2.99 18.67
N GLU A 56 5.08 -3.17 17.49
CA GLU A 56 4.84 -4.50 16.89
C GLU A 56 6.17 -5.20 16.53
N LEU A 57 7.16 -4.45 16.04
CA LEU A 57 8.50 -4.97 15.77
C LEU A 57 9.23 -5.36 17.06
N SER A 58 9.11 -4.55 18.12
CA SER A 58 9.69 -4.87 19.43
C SER A 58 9.02 -6.08 20.11
N SER A 59 7.74 -6.34 19.83
CA SER A 59 7.02 -7.49 20.39
C SER A 59 7.32 -8.81 19.67
N ASN A 60 8.00 -8.75 18.52
CA ASN A 60 8.42 -9.91 17.72
C ASN A 60 9.87 -10.37 17.99
N ASP A 61 10.51 -9.90 19.07
CA ASP A 61 11.76 -10.47 19.58
C ASP A 61 11.54 -11.86 20.19
N ILE A 62 11.16 -12.83 19.35
CA ILE A 62 11.18 -14.29 19.61
C ILE A 62 12.64 -14.80 19.66
N ALA A 63 13.62 -13.93 19.40
CA ALA A 63 15.04 -14.28 19.44
C ALA A 63 15.53 -14.65 20.85
N ALA A 64 14.88 -14.18 21.93
CA ALA A 64 15.32 -14.48 23.29
C ALA A 64 14.82 -15.85 23.82
N GLU A 65 13.68 -16.38 23.32
CA GLU A 65 13.15 -17.68 23.77
C GLU A 65 13.77 -18.88 23.03
N ASN A 66 14.34 -18.67 21.84
CA ASN A 66 14.98 -19.76 21.07
C ASN A 66 16.32 -20.21 21.66
N ASP A 67 17.04 -19.35 22.38
CA ASP A 67 18.30 -19.72 23.02
C ASP A 67 18.10 -20.66 24.22
N ASP A 68 17.01 -20.47 24.99
CA ASP A 68 16.66 -21.38 26.09
C ASP A 68 16.18 -22.74 25.57
N ILE A 69 15.38 -22.78 24.50
CA ILE A 69 14.93 -24.03 23.87
C ILE A 69 16.12 -24.79 23.24
N ALA A 70 17.07 -24.09 22.62
CA ALA A 70 18.28 -24.71 22.06
C ALA A 70 19.21 -25.29 23.16
N ALA A 71 19.30 -24.63 24.31
CA ALA A 71 20.03 -25.13 25.47
C ALA A 71 19.36 -26.36 26.09
N GLU A 72 18.02 -26.38 26.19
CA GLU A 72 17.26 -27.51 26.72
C GLU A 72 17.33 -28.75 25.81
N ILE A 73 17.24 -28.56 24.48
CA ILE A 73 17.45 -29.62 23.48
C ILE A 73 18.86 -30.20 23.56
N SER A 74 19.88 -29.34 23.72
CA SER A 74 21.27 -29.76 23.85
C SER A 74 21.53 -30.56 25.14
N SER A 75 20.82 -30.24 26.24
CA SER A 75 20.90 -31.02 27.49
C SER A 75 20.19 -32.36 27.36
N ALA A 76 19.03 -32.43 26.70
CA ALA A 76 18.27 -33.66 26.52
C ALA A 76 18.99 -34.68 25.60
N LEU A 77 19.67 -34.21 24.55
CA LEU A 77 20.51 -35.05 23.68
C LEU A 77 21.70 -35.65 24.43
N ARG A 78 22.29 -34.90 25.37
CA ARG A 78 23.42 -35.37 26.18
C ARG A 78 23.03 -36.46 27.17
N GLU A 79 21.79 -36.47 27.67
CA GLU A 79 21.29 -37.55 28.53
C GLU A 79 20.95 -38.83 27.76
N LEU A 80 20.53 -38.72 26.49
CA LEU A 80 20.31 -39.87 25.60
C LEU A 80 21.62 -40.54 25.15
N GLU A 81 22.69 -39.76 24.95
CA GLU A 81 23.99 -40.26 24.50
C GLU A 81 24.75 -41.04 25.61
N VAL A 82 24.47 -40.77 26.89
CA VAL A 82 25.08 -41.50 28.02
C VAL A 82 24.46 -42.89 28.24
N ASN A 83 23.23 -43.11 27.78
CA ASN A 83 22.53 -44.41 27.91
C ASN A 83 22.66 -45.32 26.68
N GLY A 84 23.28 -44.87 25.60
CA GLY A 84 23.39 -45.61 24.32
C GLY A 84 24.58 -46.57 24.18
N ASN A 85 25.50 -46.64 25.15
CA ASN A 85 26.74 -47.42 25.01
C ASN A 85 26.62 -48.92 25.35
N HIS A 86 25.40 -49.45 25.46
CA HIS A 86 25.18 -50.89 25.53
C HIS A 86 24.12 -51.32 24.52
N LEU A 87 24.52 -51.63 23.29
CA LEU A 87 24.13 -52.84 22.52
C LEU A 87 24.46 -52.69 21.02
N SER A 88 25.61 -53.25 20.67
CA SER A 88 25.90 -54.09 19.49
C SER A 88 24.87 -54.19 18.35
N GLU A 89 25.37 -53.89 17.14
CA GLU A 89 25.25 -54.67 15.89
C GLU A 89 23.90 -54.88 15.19
N GLN A 90 23.95 -54.64 13.88
CA GLN A 90 23.11 -55.16 12.79
C GLN A 90 21.68 -54.61 12.66
N ALA A 91 21.46 -53.80 11.61
CA ALA A 91 20.62 -54.20 10.47
C ALA A 91 20.56 -53.06 9.43
N THR A 92 20.96 -53.40 8.21
CA THR A 92 20.58 -52.69 6.99
C THR A 92 19.08 -52.83 6.73
N THR A 93 18.34 -51.74 6.58
CA THR A 93 17.13 -51.70 5.74
C THR A 93 16.86 -50.29 5.23
N ASN A 94 16.72 -50.19 3.91
CA ASN A 94 16.23 -49.03 3.18
C ASN A 94 14.89 -48.52 3.73
N LEU A 95 14.76 -47.20 3.90
CA LEU A 95 13.45 -46.53 3.89
C LEU A 95 13.50 -45.34 2.92
N SER A 96 12.94 -45.59 1.75
CA SER A 96 12.35 -44.60 0.85
C SER A 96 11.29 -43.81 1.62
N GLY A 97 11.58 -42.56 1.95
CA GLY A 97 10.65 -41.62 2.56
C GLY A 97 10.25 -40.54 1.56
N ASN A 98 9.09 -40.73 0.96
CA ASN A 98 8.31 -39.77 0.17
C ASN A 98 8.33 -38.37 0.82
N VAL A 99 9.08 -37.42 0.26
CA VAL A 99 9.00 -36.01 0.67
C VAL A 99 7.64 -35.49 0.21
N GLY A 100 6.72 -35.45 1.15
CA GLY A 100 5.40 -34.88 0.97
C GLY A 100 5.52 -33.47 0.39
N GLN A 101 4.95 -33.31 -0.79
CA GLN A 101 4.65 -32.04 -1.43
C GLN A 101 3.85 -31.20 -0.42
N VAL A 102 4.52 -30.24 0.22
CA VAL A 102 3.85 -29.20 0.99
C VAL A 102 3.18 -28.28 -0.02
N THR A 103 1.93 -28.56 -0.32
CA THR A 103 1.05 -27.60 -0.99
C THR A 103 0.77 -26.47 0.00
N PHE A 104 1.45 -25.34 -0.17
CA PHE A 104 1.00 -24.08 0.40
C PHE A 104 -0.23 -23.62 -0.38
N CYS A 105 -1.40 -24.14 0.01
CA CYS A 105 -2.68 -23.58 -0.39
C CYS A 105 -3.06 -22.53 0.66
N ASP A 106 -2.80 -21.25 0.38
CA ASP A 106 -3.30 -20.15 1.21
C ASP A 106 -3.59 -18.88 0.39
N ASP A 107 -3.91 -19.05 -0.90
CA ASP A 107 -4.39 -17.97 -1.77
C ASP A 107 -5.91 -17.73 -1.63
N GLU A 108 -6.69 -18.71 -1.18
CA GLU A 108 -8.16 -18.62 -1.05
C GLU A 108 -8.62 -17.89 0.24
N LEU A 109 -7.88 -18.02 1.35
CA LEU A 109 -8.33 -17.47 2.64
C LEU A 109 -8.27 -15.93 2.76
N GLU A 110 -7.45 -15.26 1.93
CA GLU A 110 -7.47 -13.80 1.83
C GLU A 110 -8.55 -13.27 0.86
N GLU A 111 -9.04 -14.10 -0.06
CA GLU A 111 -10.13 -13.70 -0.96
C GLU A 111 -11.46 -13.62 -0.20
N GLU A 112 -11.71 -14.55 0.73
CA GLU A 112 -12.93 -14.56 1.54
C GLU A 112 -12.99 -13.38 2.53
N SER A 113 -11.89 -13.04 3.21
CA SER A 113 -11.88 -11.91 4.16
C SER A 113 -12.08 -10.55 3.47
N PHE A 114 -11.70 -10.46 2.19
CA PHE A 114 -11.93 -9.27 1.37
C PHE A 114 -13.37 -9.19 0.86
N GLU A 115 -14.04 -10.31 0.62
CA GLU A 115 -15.47 -10.36 0.27
C GLU A 115 -16.39 -10.07 1.44
N GLU A 116 -16.03 -10.49 2.65
CA GLU A 116 -16.82 -10.22 3.87
C GLU A 116 -16.88 -8.71 4.17
N ASN A 117 -15.78 -7.98 3.97
CA ASN A 117 -15.71 -6.51 4.07
C ASN A 117 -16.56 -5.75 3.02
N GLN A 118 -17.09 -6.43 1.98
CA GLN A 118 -17.95 -5.82 0.96
C GLN A 118 -19.41 -5.66 1.42
N ARG A 119 -19.86 -6.42 2.43
CA ARG A 119 -21.28 -6.43 2.85
C ARG A 119 -21.62 -5.41 3.94
N GLU A 120 -20.66 -5.03 4.79
CA GLU A 120 -20.93 -4.16 5.95
C GLU A 120 -20.99 -2.65 5.64
N ASN A 121 -20.51 -2.20 4.47
CA ASN A 121 -20.27 -0.77 4.21
C ASN A 121 -21.39 -0.01 3.47
N GLN A 122 -22.62 -0.52 3.44
CA GLN A 122 -23.75 0.19 2.81
C GLN A 122 -24.36 1.30 3.67
N ASN A 123 -24.05 1.33 4.96
CA ASN A 123 -24.60 2.33 5.88
C ASN A 123 -23.44 3.14 6.45
N HIS A 124 -23.25 4.37 6.00
CA HIS A 124 -22.93 5.57 6.80
C HIS A 124 -22.62 6.77 5.86
N GLU A 125 -23.42 7.82 6.09
CA GLU A 125 -23.28 9.25 5.78
C GLU A 125 -23.29 9.81 4.33
N GLU A 126 -24.19 10.78 4.17
CA GLU A 126 -24.52 11.63 3.03
C GLU A 126 -23.52 12.79 2.89
N GLY A 127 -22.29 12.49 2.45
CA GLY A 127 -21.42 13.48 1.81
C GLY A 127 -21.39 13.26 0.30
N GLN A 128 -21.03 14.27 -0.51
CA GLN A 128 -20.77 14.07 -1.94
C GLN A 128 -19.67 13.01 -2.13
N LYS A 129 -20.06 11.76 -2.32
CA LYS A 129 -19.17 10.63 -2.55
C LYS A 129 -18.52 10.82 -3.92
N ARG A 130 -17.30 11.37 -3.95
CA ARG A 130 -16.50 11.42 -5.19
C ARG A 130 -16.36 10.01 -5.75
N ASN A 131 -16.48 9.84 -7.06
CA ASN A 131 -16.24 8.56 -7.70
C ASN A 131 -14.73 8.29 -7.69
N PRO A 132 -14.25 7.04 -7.57
CA PRO A 132 -12.82 6.72 -7.73
C PRO A 132 -12.18 7.35 -8.98
N ARG A 133 -12.92 7.52 -10.08
CA ARG A 133 -12.43 8.24 -11.27
C ARG A 133 -12.15 9.73 -11.02
N ASP A 134 -12.96 10.39 -10.18
CA ASP A 134 -12.78 11.80 -9.82
C ASP A 134 -11.66 11.99 -8.79
N MET A 135 -11.27 10.91 -8.12
CA MET A 135 -10.14 10.87 -7.20
C MET A 135 -8.81 10.71 -7.92
N LEU A 136 -8.78 10.43 -9.23
CA LEU A 136 -7.51 10.31 -9.94
C LEU A 136 -6.70 11.60 -9.88
N TYR A 137 -5.38 11.47 -9.73
CA TYR A 137 -4.49 12.62 -9.89
C TYR A 137 -4.66 13.26 -11.28
N PRO A 138 -4.49 14.59 -11.42
CA PRO A 138 -4.76 15.32 -12.66
C PRO A 138 -4.12 14.73 -13.91
N GLU A 139 -2.90 14.20 -13.81
CA GLU A 139 -2.15 13.55 -14.90
C GLU A 139 -2.82 12.28 -15.46
N PHE A 140 -3.71 11.65 -14.69
CA PHE A 140 -4.47 10.46 -15.12
C PHE A 140 -5.93 10.79 -15.44
N ARG A 141 -6.37 12.04 -15.27
CA ARG A 141 -7.73 12.46 -15.60
C ARG A 141 -7.90 12.53 -17.12
N GLY A 142 -8.85 11.76 -17.63
CA GLY A 142 -9.11 11.62 -19.07
C GLY A 142 -8.75 10.24 -19.62
N GLU A 143 -7.92 9.49 -18.90
CA GLU A 143 -7.58 8.11 -19.23
C GLU A 143 -8.58 7.11 -18.64
N THR A 144 -8.52 5.86 -19.12
CA THR A 144 -9.19 4.75 -18.44
C THR A 144 -8.41 4.35 -17.20
N LEU A 145 -9.09 3.86 -16.15
CA LEU A 145 -8.43 3.43 -14.92
C LEU A 145 -7.31 2.41 -15.21
N GLY A 146 -7.57 1.44 -16.09
CA GLY A 146 -6.56 0.47 -16.50
C GLY A 146 -5.39 1.10 -17.27
N LYS A 147 -5.60 2.15 -18.09
CA LYS A 147 -4.49 2.83 -18.77
C LYS A 147 -3.62 3.60 -17.78
N ALA A 148 -4.23 4.22 -16.78
CA ALA A 148 -3.49 4.87 -15.70
C ALA A 148 -2.66 3.86 -14.87
N VAL A 149 -3.22 2.68 -14.57
CA VAL A 149 -2.47 1.58 -13.92
C VAL A 149 -1.30 1.12 -14.79
N GLU A 150 -1.50 0.97 -16.10
CA GLU A 150 -0.45 0.58 -17.05
C GLU A 150 0.72 1.59 -17.06
N ILE A 151 0.41 2.89 -17.13
CA ILE A 151 1.42 3.96 -17.03
C ILE A 151 2.20 3.85 -15.71
N ILE A 152 1.51 3.58 -14.60
CA ILE A 152 2.19 3.40 -13.31
C ILE A 152 3.12 2.20 -13.40
N LEU A 153 2.63 1.02 -13.79
CA LEU A 153 3.43 -0.21 -13.83
C LEU A 153 4.62 -0.14 -14.79
N ASP A 154 4.49 0.56 -15.91
CA ASP A 154 5.58 0.76 -16.88
C ASP A 154 6.71 1.65 -16.34
N ASN A 155 6.40 2.53 -15.38
CA ASN A 155 7.38 3.40 -14.74
C ASN A 155 8.16 2.71 -13.59
N PHE A 156 7.82 1.47 -13.24
CA PHE A 156 8.55 0.71 -12.24
C PHE A 156 9.45 -0.34 -12.86
N ALA A 157 10.71 -0.35 -12.42
CA ALA A 157 11.66 -1.40 -12.75
C ALA A 157 11.46 -2.68 -11.92
N ALA A 158 10.60 -2.64 -10.89
CA ALA A 158 10.35 -3.75 -9.97
C ALA A 158 8.84 -3.95 -9.74
N PRO A 159 8.41 -5.15 -9.31
CA PRO A 159 7.04 -5.40 -8.92
C PRO A 159 6.56 -4.46 -7.82
N VAL A 160 5.32 -4.00 -7.94
CA VAL A 160 4.70 -3.07 -6.99
C VAL A 160 3.45 -3.65 -6.38
N ASN A 161 3.23 -3.29 -5.11
CA ASN A 161 2.03 -3.71 -4.38
C ASN A 161 0.85 -2.74 -4.61
N ARG A 162 -0.35 -3.17 -4.20
CA ARG A 162 -1.60 -2.42 -4.40
C ARG A 162 -1.58 -1.06 -3.74
N GLU A 163 -1.00 -0.95 -2.54
CA GLU A 163 -0.84 0.29 -1.77
C GLU A 163 0.01 1.31 -2.53
N GLN A 164 1.13 0.88 -3.11
CA GLN A 164 2.04 1.72 -3.88
C GLN A 164 1.43 2.22 -5.19
N ILE A 165 0.58 1.41 -5.82
CA ILE A 165 -0.19 1.81 -7.00
C ILE A 165 -1.27 2.80 -6.60
N ALA A 166 -2.04 2.51 -5.54
CA ALA A 166 -3.13 3.36 -5.07
C ALA A 166 -2.63 4.77 -4.67
N SER A 167 -1.49 4.86 -3.97
CA SER A 167 -0.92 6.13 -3.52
C SER A 167 -0.41 7.02 -4.65
N ARG A 168 -0.12 6.44 -5.83
CA ARG A 168 0.27 7.18 -7.03
C ARG A 168 -0.88 7.45 -7.98
N LEU A 169 -1.98 6.73 -7.84
CA LEU A 169 -3.11 6.81 -8.75
C LEU A 169 -4.20 7.76 -8.24
N PHE A 170 -4.43 7.80 -6.92
CA PHE A 170 -5.56 8.51 -6.32
C PHE A 170 -5.15 9.60 -5.32
N ASP A 171 -5.76 10.78 -5.46
CA ASP A 171 -5.84 11.89 -4.51
C ASP A 171 -7.05 11.71 -3.56
N ALA A 172 -7.02 10.62 -2.79
CA ALA A 172 -8.02 10.37 -1.75
C ALA A 172 -7.80 11.28 -0.55
N LYS A 173 -8.84 12.00 -0.13
CA LYS A 173 -8.78 12.98 0.98
C LYS A 173 -9.25 12.41 2.32
N SER A 174 -9.92 11.25 2.30
CA SER A 174 -10.41 10.57 3.50
C SER A 174 -10.20 9.05 3.41
N ASP A 175 -10.24 8.38 4.56
CA ASP A 175 -10.08 6.92 4.65
C ASP A 175 -11.18 6.19 3.88
N HIS A 176 -12.40 6.73 3.88
CA HIS A 176 -13.49 6.17 3.08
C HIS A 176 -13.24 6.32 1.57
N GLU A 177 -12.69 7.46 1.13
CA GLU A 177 -12.29 7.61 -0.28
C GLU A 177 -11.16 6.65 -0.63
N GLN A 178 -10.18 6.50 0.26
CA GLN A 178 -9.06 5.57 0.07
C GLN A 178 -9.54 4.12 -0.03
N LEU A 179 -10.49 3.70 0.82
CA LEU A 179 -11.08 2.37 0.75
C LEU A 179 -11.81 2.13 -0.58
N ARG A 180 -12.63 3.09 -1.02
CA ARG A 180 -13.33 3.00 -2.32
C ARG A 180 -12.36 2.94 -3.49
N ALA A 181 -11.32 3.76 -3.47
CA ALA A 181 -10.27 3.76 -4.47
C ALA A 181 -9.53 2.41 -4.53
N LYS A 182 -9.15 1.87 -3.37
CA LYS A 182 -8.50 0.54 -3.26
C LYS A 182 -9.39 -0.60 -3.78
N ASN A 183 -10.69 -0.55 -3.50
CA ASN A 183 -11.62 -1.55 -4.02
C ASN A 183 -11.72 -1.49 -5.55
N SER A 184 -11.88 -0.28 -6.11
CA SER A 184 -11.89 -0.08 -7.56
C SER A 184 -10.59 -0.53 -8.21
N LEU A 185 -9.45 -0.24 -7.59
CA LEU A 185 -8.13 -0.66 -8.07
C LEU A 185 -7.97 -2.18 -8.02
N SER A 186 -8.43 -2.84 -6.96
CA SER A 186 -8.31 -4.30 -6.83
C SER A 186 -9.08 -5.02 -7.94
N THR A 187 -10.30 -4.56 -8.23
CA THR A 187 -11.07 -5.07 -9.37
C THR A 187 -10.35 -4.84 -10.69
N GLU A 188 -9.79 -3.65 -10.90
CA GLU A 188 -9.05 -3.32 -12.12
C GLU A 188 -7.80 -4.19 -12.28
N LEU A 189 -6.98 -4.32 -11.23
CA LEU A 189 -5.74 -5.10 -11.21
C LEU A 189 -5.99 -6.58 -11.54
N ARG A 190 -7.03 -7.18 -10.97
CA ARG A 190 -7.44 -8.55 -11.31
C ARG A 190 -7.89 -8.66 -12.75
N ARG A 191 -8.73 -7.73 -13.23
CA ARG A 191 -9.22 -7.71 -14.60
C ARG A 191 -8.08 -7.58 -15.60
N GLY A 192 -7.21 -6.59 -15.44
CA GLY A 192 -6.11 -6.37 -16.38
C GLY A 192 -5.05 -7.46 -16.35
N ALA A 193 -4.83 -8.13 -15.20
CA ALA A 193 -3.98 -9.32 -15.15
C ALA A 193 -4.60 -10.48 -15.96
N LYS A 194 -5.91 -10.70 -15.84
CA LYS A 194 -6.65 -11.70 -16.63
C LYS A 194 -6.65 -11.38 -18.13
N GLU A 195 -6.71 -10.10 -18.49
CA GLU A 195 -6.65 -9.60 -19.87
C GLU A 195 -5.21 -9.54 -20.42
N GLY A 196 -4.20 -9.88 -19.63
CA GLY A 196 -2.79 -9.87 -20.04
C GLY A 196 -2.19 -8.48 -20.22
N ARG A 197 -2.78 -7.44 -19.61
CA ARG A 197 -2.27 -6.05 -19.65
C ARG A 197 -1.04 -5.85 -18.77
N TRP A 198 -0.91 -6.66 -17.72
CA TRP A 198 0.23 -6.72 -16.79
C TRP A 198 0.29 -8.10 -16.16
N ARG A 199 1.36 -8.39 -15.42
CA ARG A 199 1.56 -9.68 -14.73
C ARG A 199 1.38 -9.56 -13.23
N LYS A 200 0.72 -10.56 -12.63
CA LYS A 200 0.76 -10.82 -11.19
C LYS A 200 1.97 -11.71 -10.93
N VAL A 201 2.94 -11.21 -10.17
CA VAL A 201 4.21 -11.92 -9.91
C VAL A 201 4.32 -12.49 -8.50
N GLY A 202 3.36 -12.16 -7.63
CA GLY A 202 3.30 -12.66 -6.26
C GLY A 202 2.06 -12.18 -5.53
N ARG A 203 1.98 -12.48 -4.24
CA ARG A 203 0.85 -12.08 -3.38
C ARG A 203 0.70 -10.56 -3.38
N GLY A 204 -0.35 -10.07 -4.04
CA GLY A 204 -0.63 -8.64 -4.16
C GLY A 204 0.40 -7.82 -4.95
N LEU A 205 1.32 -8.47 -5.67
CA LEU A 205 2.37 -7.82 -6.45
C LEU A 205 2.08 -7.89 -7.95
N PHE A 206 2.22 -6.73 -8.61
CA PHE A 206 1.95 -6.55 -10.02
C PHE A 206 3.14 -5.89 -10.70
N ALA A 207 3.44 -6.30 -11.93
CA ALA A 207 4.54 -5.78 -12.73
C ALA A 207 4.11 -5.58 -14.19
N SER A 208 4.78 -4.67 -14.88
CA SER A 208 4.58 -4.52 -16.33
C SER A 208 4.95 -5.81 -17.07
N ASN A 209 4.39 -5.99 -18.27
CA ASN A 209 4.78 -7.06 -19.19
C ASN A 209 6.23 -6.92 -19.68
N SER A 210 6.81 -5.72 -19.59
CA SER A 210 8.22 -5.46 -19.94
C SER A 210 9.21 -5.87 -18.84
N PHE A 211 8.75 -6.12 -17.62
CA PHE A 211 9.60 -6.52 -16.50
C PHE A 211 10.36 -7.83 -16.82
N GLN A 212 11.68 -7.82 -16.69
CA GLN A 212 12.47 -9.04 -16.75
C GLN A 212 12.84 -9.40 -15.32
N GLU A 213 12.35 -10.56 -14.86
CA GLU A 213 12.78 -11.13 -13.59
C GLU A 213 14.25 -11.51 -13.75
N GLU A 214 15.14 -10.79 -13.07
CA GLU A 214 16.54 -11.21 -12.96
C GLU A 214 16.56 -12.51 -12.17
N VAL A 215 16.59 -13.63 -12.90
CA VAL A 215 16.87 -14.94 -12.32
C VAL A 215 18.34 -14.91 -11.92
N THR A 216 18.61 -14.56 -10.67
CA THR A 216 19.90 -14.87 -10.06
C THR A 216 19.95 -16.37 -9.85
N ASP A 217 20.43 -17.09 -10.86
CA ASP A 217 20.92 -18.45 -10.69
C ASP A 217 22.12 -18.37 -9.74
N GLU A 218 21.87 -18.44 -8.43
CA GLU A 218 22.92 -18.80 -7.48
C GLU A 218 23.25 -20.27 -7.71
N VAL A 219 24.26 -20.44 -8.57
CA VAL A 219 25.00 -21.67 -8.83
C VAL A 219 25.53 -22.20 -7.50
N ASN A 220 24.85 -23.22 -6.95
CA ASN A 220 25.46 -24.12 -5.98
C ASN A 220 26.62 -24.85 -6.67
N ASN A 221 27.85 -24.57 -6.24
CA ASN A 221 29.03 -25.39 -6.54
C ASN A 221 29.87 -25.57 -5.28
#